data_AF-R6WBF9-F1
#
_entry.id   AF-R6WBF9-F1
#
_cell.length_a   1.000
_cell.length_b   1.000
_cell.length_c   1.000
_cell.angle_alpha   90.00
_cell.angle_beta   90.00
_cell.angle_gamma   90.00
#
_symmetry.space_group_name_H-M   'P 1'
#
loop_
_entity.id
_entity.type
_entity.pdbx_description
1 polymer ?
#
loop_
_entity_poly.entity_id
_entity_poly.type
_entity_poly.pdbx_seq_one_letter_code
_entity_poly.pdbx_strand_id
1 'polypeptide(L)'
;MKQKMKQKMNLILNPTDIRFTKKWIEAVDSHTGRYRLPYKDIVQAGLRVYNQNSEDWYEPEITEITKGMEGDLVICDHQGCQWIIHTDLVEKTAQAMLSELAMHAPHILIGRQTWVDLDDEDAFAEISSMVDLMRQC
;
A
#
# COMPACT_ATOMS: atom_id res chain seq x y z
N MET A 1 23.54 10.67 -18.70
CA MET A 1 22.29 10.45 -19.46
C MET A 1 21.14 10.78 -18.52
N LYS A 2 20.23 11.70 -18.88
CA LYS A 2 19.05 11.97 -18.05
C LYS A 2 18.03 10.86 -18.31
N GLN A 3 17.88 9.93 -17.37
CA GLN A 3 16.81 8.92 -17.40
C GLN A 3 15.46 9.65 -17.42
N LYS A 4 14.57 9.22 -18.31
CA LYS A 4 13.19 9.69 -18.37
C LYS A 4 12.50 9.18 -17.11
N MET A 5 12.05 10.08 -16.23
CA MET A 5 11.11 9.75 -15.15
C MET A 5 9.94 8.99 -15.77
N LYS A 6 9.78 7.71 -15.43
CA LYS A 6 8.52 7.01 -15.68
C LYS A 6 7.46 7.78 -14.90
N GLN A 7 6.41 8.24 -15.57
CA GLN A 7 5.26 8.83 -14.89
C GLN A 7 4.69 7.76 -13.94
N LYS A 8 4.89 7.94 -12.63
CA LYS A 8 4.29 7.07 -11.62
C LYS A 8 2.78 7.12 -11.78
N MET A 9 2.17 5.95 -11.93
CA MET A 9 0.73 5.84 -12.07
C MET A 9 0.13 5.69 -10.67
N ASN A 10 -0.80 6.58 -10.34
CA ASN A 10 -1.57 6.48 -9.11
C ASN A 10 -2.94 5.90 -9.47
N LEU A 11 -3.29 4.79 -8.84
CA LEU A 11 -4.62 4.20 -8.93
C LEU A 11 -5.35 4.45 -7.62
N ILE A 12 -6.37 5.29 -7.68
CA ILE A 12 -7.19 5.65 -6.53
C ILE A 12 -8.48 4.84 -6.59
N LEU A 13 -8.78 4.10 -5.53
CA LEU A 13 -9.97 3.28 -5.38
C LEU A 13 -10.81 3.76 -4.20
N ASN A 14 -12.12 3.86 -4.43
CA ASN A 14 -13.18 4.07 -3.46
C ASN A 14 -14.06 2.80 -3.39
N PRO A 15 -13.54 1.69 -2.81
CA PRO A 15 -14.23 0.41 -2.81
C PRO A 15 -15.52 0.45 -1.98
N THR A 16 -16.57 -0.18 -2.47
CA THR A 16 -17.77 -0.53 -1.68
C THR A 16 -17.68 -1.93 -1.06
N ASP A 17 -16.77 -2.77 -1.57
CA ASP A 17 -16.45 -4.08 -1.01
C ASP A 17 -14.95 -4.34 -1.21
N ILE A 18 -14.29 -4.91 -0.20
CA ILE A 18 -12.90 -5.33 -0.28
C ILE A 18 -12.68 -6.66 0.46
N ARG A 19 -12.01 -7.59 -0.21
CA ARG A 19 -11.77 -8.94 0.30
C ARG A 19 -10.32 -9.33 0.10
N PHE A 20 -9.65 -9.72 1.19
CA PHE A 20 -8.32 -10.29 1.15
C PHE A 20 -8.47 -11.80 0.99
N THR A 21 -8.15 -12.29 -0.20
CA THR A 21 -8.23 -13.73 -0.49
C THR A 21 -6.89 -14.40 -0.18
N LYS A 22 -6.75 -15.70 -0.48
CA LYS A 22 -5.47 -16.39 -0.31
C LYS A 22 -4.35 -15.90 -1.23
N LYS A 23 -4.66 -15.24 -2.35
CA LYS A 23 -3.68 -14.92 -3.41
C LYS A 23 -3.62 -13.45 -3.81
N TRP A 24 -4.69 -12.70 -3.56
CA TRP A 24 -4.82 -11.32 -4.00
C TRP A 24 -5.85 -10.57 -3.15
N ILE A 25 -5.77 -9.25 -3.20
CA ILE A 25 -6.83 -8.33 -2.77
C ILE A 25 -7.85 -8.23 -3.90
N GLU A 26 -9.13 -8.39 -3.61
CA GLU A 26 -10.22 -8.02 -4.51
C GLU A 26 -10.89 -6.76 -3.99
N ALA A 27 -11.07 -5.76 -4.85
CA ALA A 27 -11.82 -4.55 -4.55
C ALA A 27 -12.92 -4.34 -5.59
N VAL A 28 -14.12 -3.98 -5.14
CA VAL A 28 -15.21 -3.50 -5.99
C VAL A 28 -15.29 -2.00 -5.82
N ASP A 29 -14.75 -1.26 -6.78
CA ASP A 29 -14.77 0.19 -6.80
C ASP A 29 -16.17 0.74 -7.14
N SER A 30 -16.55 1.80 -6.44
CA SER A 30 -17.84 2.49 -6.63
C SER A 30 -18.04 3.05 -8.05
N HIS A 31 -16.97 3.37 -8.77
CA HIS A 31 -17.04 4.07 -10.07
C HIS A 31 -16.47 3.26 -11.23
N THR A 32 -15.46 2.43 -10.97
CA THR A 32 -14.57 1.89 -12.02
C THR A 32 -14.59 0.36 -12.13
N GLY A 33 -15.35 -0.33 -11.26
CA GLY A 33 -15.61 -1.76 -11.37
C GLY A 33 -14.72 -2.62 -10.46
N ARG A 34 -14.35 -3.83 -10.92
CA ARG A 34 -13.63 -4.80 -10.07
C ARG A 34 -12.14 -4.81 -10.33
N TYR A 35 -11.37 -4.75 -9.26
CA TYR A 35 -9.91 -4.77 -9.27
C TYR A 35 -9.37 -5.99 -8.53
N ARG A 36 -8.19 -6.45 -8.97
CA ARG A 36 -7.43 -7.51 -8.32
C ARG A 36 -5.97 -7.10 -8.23
N LEU A 37 -5.41 -7.14 -7.02
CA LEU A 37 -3.99 -6.93 -6.77
C LEU A 37 -3.37 -8.19 -6.17
N PRO A 38 -2.59 -8.98 -6.94
CA PRO A 38 -1.88 -10.14 -6.43
C PRO A 38 -0.85 -9.76 -5.37
N TYR A 39 -0.74 -10.56 -4.30
CA TYR A 39 0.24 -10.30 -3.24
C TYR A 39 1.69 -10.41 -3.71
N LYS A 40 1.93 -11.18 -4.77
CA LYS A 40 3.22 -11.28 -5.45
C LYS A 40 3.59 -10.02 -6.25
N ASP A 41 2.66 -9.09 -6.42
CA ASP A 41 2.95 -7.85 -7.13
C ASP A 41 3.24 -6.72 -6.14
N ILE A 42 2.99 -6.92 -4.84
CA ILE A 42 3.13 -5.90 -3.78
C ILE A 42 4.56 -5.87 -3.24
N VAL A 43 5.13 -4.67 -3.18
CA VAL A 43 6.46 -4.40 -2.61
C VAL A 43 6.33 -3.85 -1.20
N GLN A 44 5.47 -2.85 -1.01
CA GLN A 44 5.30 -2.15 0.25
C GLN A 44 3.84 -1.76 0.47
N ALA A 45 3.41 -1.76 1.71
CA ALA A 45 2.11 -1.27 2.11
C ALA A 45 2.20 -0.44 3.40
N GLY A 46 1.39 0.59 3.50
CA GLY A 46 1.34 1.48 4.66
C GLY A 46 -0.03 2.14 4.76
N LEU A 47 -0.14 3.06 5.72
CA LEU A 47 -1.34 3.88 5.87
C LEU A 47 -1.04 5.30 5.40
N ARG A 48 -2.08 6.01 4.99
CA ARG A 48 -2.07 7.47 4.87
C ARG A 48 -3.18 8.00 5.77
N VAL A 49 -2.83 8.81 6.75
CA VAL A 49 -3.72 9.21 7.85
C VAL A 49 -3.86 10.73 7.86
N TYR A 50 -5.07 11.21 8.05
CA TYR A 50 -5.32 12.64 8.21
C TYR A 50 -5.07 13.06 9.65
N ASN A 51 -4.09 13.94 9.87
CA ASN A 51 -3.83 14.52 11.17
C ASN A 51 -4.67 15.79 11.36
N GLN A 52 -5.65 15.71 12.26
CA GLN A 52 -6.54 16.84 12.56
C GLN A 52 -5.81 18.04 13.17
N ASN A 53 -4.69 17.85 13.85
CA ASN A 53 -3.95 18.94 14.49
C ASN A 53 -3.14 19.77 13.49
N SER A 54 -2.55 19.11 12.49
CA SER A 54 -1.76 19.77 11.45
C SER A 54 -2.57 20.07 10.19
N GLU A 55 -3.82 19.62 10.12
CA GLU A 55 -4.69 19.68 8.93
C GLU A 55 -4.01 19.12 7.67
N ASP A 56 -3.22 18.05 7.84
CA ASP A 56 -2.43 17.46 6.76
C ASP A 56 -2.44 15.93 6.80
N TRP A 57 -2.19 15.32 5.65
CA TRP A 57 -2.02 13.89 5.51
C TRP A 57 -0.58 13.49 5.76
N TYR A 58 -0.38 12.42 6.53
CA TYR A 58 0.94 11.85 6.75
C TYR A 58 0.89 10.32 6.64
N GLU A 59 2.04 9.73 6.35
CA GLU A 59 2.22 8.28 6.31
C GLU A 59 2.99 7.85 7.57
N PRO A 60 2.36 7.14 8.52
CA PRO A 60 3.01 6.72 9.75
C PRO A 60 4.07 5.63 9.53
N GLU A 61 5.09 5.63 10.39
CA GLU A 61 5.96 4.47 10.57
C GLU A 61 5.19 3.30 11.21
N ILE A 62 5.68 2.07 11.06
CA ILE A 62 5.02 0.89 11.65
C ILE A 62 4.81 0.99 13.17
N THR A 63 5.72 1.68 13.86
CA THR A 63 5.70 1.91 15.31
C THR A 63 4.60 2.89 15.74
N GLU A 64 4.10 3.71 14.83
CA GLU A 64 3.06 4.71 15.06
C GLU A 64 1.66 4.18 14.72
N ILE A 65 1.58 3.07 13.98
CA ILE A 65 0.31 2.45 13.58
C ILE A 65 -0.34 1.79 14.80
N THR A 66 -1.50 2.30 15.19
CA THR A 66 -2.27 1.81 16.35
C THR A 66 -3.53 1.07 15.92
N LYS A 67 -4.03 0.20 16.81
CA LYS A 67 -5.26 -0.57 16.57
C LYS A 67 -6.44 0.36 16.31
N GLY A 68 -7.17 0.13 15.23
CA GLY A 68 -8.35 0.92 14.87
C GLY A 68 -8.03 2.28 14.23
N MET A 69 -6.78 2.52 13.85
CA MET A 69 -6.42 3.71 13.09
C MET A 69 -7.15 3.75 11.74
N GLU A 70 -7.81 4.87 11.48
CA GLU A 70 -8.51 5.20 10.23
C GLU A 70 -7.57 5.91 9.24
N GLY A 71 -7.99 5.98 7.98
CA GLY A 71 -7.22 6.59 6.89
C GLY A 71 -7.31 5.73 5.63
N ASP A 72 -6.36 5.88 4.73
CA ASP A 72 -6.30 5.10 3.49
C ASP A 72 -5.23 4.01 3.60
N LEU A 73 -5.47 2.88 2.92
CA LEU A 73 -4.43 1.89 2.67
C LEU A 73 -3.65 2.31 1.42
N VAL A 74 -2.33 2.46 1.55
CA VAL A 74 -1.42 2.79 0.44
C VAL A 74 -0.58 1.56 0.13
N ILE A 75 -0.54 1.16 -1.14
CA ILE A 75 0.22 0.00 -1.60
C ILE A 75 1.08 0.40 -2.80
N CYS A 76 2.35 0.04 -2.77
CA CYS A 76 3.25 0.17 -3.91
C CYS A 76 3.50 -1.21 -4.52
N ASP A 77 3.26 -1.35 -5.82
CA ASP A 77 3.54 -2.59 -6.57
C ASP A 77 4.90 -2.56 -7.27
N HIS A 78 5.36 -3.71 -7.78
CA HIS A 78 6.66 -3.85 -8.48
C HIS A 78 6.79 -3.00 -9.75
N GLN A 79 5.70 -2.44 -10.28
CA GLN A 79 5.75 -1.51 -11.42
C GLN A 79 5.97 -0.06 -10.98
N GLY A 80 6.01 0.19 -9.67
CA GLY A 80 6.03 1.52 -9.08
C GLY A 80 4.67 2.22 -9.14
N CYS A 81 3.58 1.47 -9.34
CA CYS A 81 2.23 2.00 -9.27
C CYS A 81 1.79 2.08 -7.81
N GLN A 82 1.29 3.26 -7.42
CA GLN A 82 0.75 3.48 -6.09
C GLN A 82 -0.76 3.29 -6.11
N TRP A 83 -1.24 2.34 -5.33
CA TRP A 83 -2.65 2.08 -5.10
C TRP A 83 -3.06 2.78 -3.81
N ILE A 84 -3.96 3.75 -3.91
CA ILE A 84 -4.58 4.42 -2.76
C ILE A 84 -5.99 3.85 -2.63
N ILE A 85 -6.25 3.14 -1.54
CA ILE A 85 -7.53 2.49 -1.29
C ILE A 85 -8.19 3.20 -0.11
N HIS A 86 -9.20 3.99 -0.42
CA HIS A 86 -10.02 4.68 0.58
C HIS A 86 -10.84 3.69 1.39
N THR A 87 -10.97 3.92 2.69
CA THR A 87 -11.73 3.03 3.58
C THR A 87 -13.12 3.55 3.93
N ASP A 88 -13.47 4.77 3.51
CA ASP A 88 -14.69 5.48 3.93
C ASP A 88 -16.00 4.73 3.61
N LEU A 89 -15.99 3.87 2.59
CA LEU A 89 -17.15 3.12 2.10
C LEU A 89 -17.14 1.64 2.49
N VAL A 90 -16.12 1.19 3.24
CA VAL A 90 -16.03 -0.19 3.74
C VAL A 90 -16.06 -0.22 5.26
N GLU A 91 -16.65 -1.25 5.85
CA GLU A 91 -16.73 -1.42 7.31
C GLU A 91 -15.42 -1.98 7.91
N LYS A 92 -14.27 -1.46 7.47
CA LYS A 92 -12.95 -1.84 7.96
C LYS A 92 -12.06 -0.61 8.11
N THR A 93 -11.38 -0.51 9.24
CA THR A 93 -10.38 0.54 9.44
C THR A 93 -9.15 0.29 8.56
N ALA A 94 -8.40 1.34 8.26
CA ALA A 94 -7.16 1.25 7.50
C ALA A 94 -6.16 0.28 8.14
N GLN A 95 -6.00 0.32 9.47
CA GLN A 95 -5.14 -0.60 10.19
C GLN A 95 -5.63 -2.06 10.13
N ALA A 96 -6.93 -2.32 10.16
CA ALA A 96 -7.47 -3.67 10.03
C ALA A 96 -7.13 -4.25 8.64
N MET A 97 -7.28 -3.43 7.60
CA MET A 97 -6.91 -3.81 6.23
C MET A 97 -5.41 -4.07 6.07
N LEU A 98 -4.56 -3.20 6.62
CA LEU A 98 -3.10 -3.40 6.58
C LEU A 98 -2.69 -4.67 7.34
N SER A 99 -3.34 -4.99 8.47
CA SER A 99 -3.04 -6.20 9.24
C SER A 99 -3.43 -7.46 8.48
N GLU A 100 -4.59 -7.46 7.83
CA GLU A 100 -5.05 -8.57 6.99
C GLU A 100 -4.11 -8.77 5.79
N LEU A 101 -3.66 -7.67 5.17
CA LEU A 101 -2.65 -7.72 4.12
C LEU A 101 -1.34 -8.34 4.63
N ALA A 102 -0.81 -7.90 5.77
CA ALA A 102 0.44 -8.41 6.34
C ALA A 102 0.36 -9.92 6.67
N MET A 103 -0.82 -10.42 7.07
CA MET A 103 -1.02 -11.86 7.28
C MET A 103 -0.95 -12.66 5.98
N HIS A 104 -1.41 -12.08 4.87
CA HIS A 104 -1.46 -12.74 3.56
C HIS A 104 -0.20 -12.53 2.71
N ALA A 105 0.56 -11.47 2.98
CA ALA A 105 1.76 -11.08 2.26
C ALA A 105 2.89 -10.72 3.26
N PRO A 106 3.37 -11.69 4.07
CA PRO A 106 4.30 -11.42 5.18
C PRO A 106 5.69 -10.96 4.74
N HIS A 107 6.00 -11.05 3.45
CA HIS A 107 7.29 -10.69 2.85
C HIS A 107 7.39 -9.23 2.38
N ILE A 108 6.29 -8.47 2.41
CA ILE A 108 6.28 -7.07 1.97
C ILE A 108 6.78 -6.14 3.07
N LEU A 109 7.25 -4.95 2.72
CA LEU A 109 7.53 -3.92 3.70
C LEU A 109 6.25 -3.28 4.24
N ILE A 110 6.17 -3.06 5.54
CA ILE A 110 4.99 -2.49 6.22
C ILE A 110 5.33 -1.14 6.86
N GLY A 111 4.46 -0.16 6.64
CA GLY A 111 4.60 1.22 7.13
C GLY A 111 5.56 2.07 6.29
N ARG A 112 5.62 3.36 6.60
CA ARG A 112 6.61 4.26 6.00
C ARG A 112 8.01 3.85 6.42
N GLN A 113 8.94 3.85 5.48
CA GLN A 113 10.37 3.62 5.74
C GLN A 113 11.08 4.96 5.63
N THR A 114 11.45 5.58 6.76
CA THR A 114 12.16 6.88 6.75
C THR A 114 13.57 6.80 6.17
N TRP A 115 14.13 5.60 6.06
CA TRP A 115 15.44 5.32 5.47
C TRP A 115 15.39 5.02 3.96
N VAL A 116 14.20 4.95 3.34
CA VAL A 116 14.06 4.78 1.89
C VAL A 116 13.12 5.80 1.29
N ASP A 117 13.63 6.52 0.30
CA ASP A 117 12.80 7.27 -0.63
C ASP A 117 12.31 6.34 -1.75
N LEU A 118 11.02 6.02 -1.76
CA LEU A 118 10.42 5.19 -2.80
C LEU A 118 10.28 5.95 -4.13
N ASP A 119 10.50 7.26 -4.14
CA ASP A 119 10.61 8.07 -5.36
C ASP A 119 11.99 7.95 -6.02
N ASP A 120 12.99 7.43 -5.31
CA ASP A 120 14.29 7.08 -5.87
C ASP A 120 14.24 5.69 -6.54
N GLU A 121 14.60 5.65 -7.84
CA GLU A 121 14.53 4.42 -8.64
C GLU A 121 15.48 3.33 -8.13
N ASP A 122 16.68 3.71 -7.66
CA ASP A 122 17.69 2.77 -7.18
C ASP A 122 17.28 2.18 -5.82
N ALA A 123 16.80 3.02 -4.91
CA ALA A 123 16.30 2.57 -3.61
C ALA A 123 15.03 1.71 -3.75
N PHE A 124 14.14 2.04 -4.68
CA PHE A 124 12.98 1.21 -5.00
C PHE A 124 13.38 -0.16 -5.58
N ALA A 125 14.39 -0.20 -6.46
CA ALA A 125 14.90 -1.44 -7.02
C ALA A 125 15.55 -2.35 -5.96
N GLU A 126 16.26 -1.75 -4.99
CA GLU A 126 16.85 -2.46 -3.86
C GLU A 126 15.77 -3.09 -2.98
N ILE A 127 14.77 -2.31 -2.55
CA ILE A 127 13.63 -2.83 -1.77
C ILE A 127 12.92 -3.94 -2.52
N SER A 128 12.62 -3.73 -3.81
CA SER A 128 11.92 -4.73 -4.62
C SER A 128 12.68 -6.06 -4.64
N SER A 129 14.01 -5.99 -4.76
CA SER A 129 14.90 -7.16 -4.72
C SER A 129 14.88 -7.84 -3.35
N MET A 130 14.88 -7.08 -2.25
CA MET A 130 14.76 -7.63 -0.90
C MET A 130 13.45 -8.40 -0.70
N VAL A 131 12.33 -7.82 -1.13
CA VAL A 131 11.01 -8.46 -1.05
C VAL A 131 10.98 -9.75 -1.87
N ASP A 132 11.58 -9.76 -3.06
CA ASP A 132 11.67 -10.97 -3.89
C ASP A 132 12.54 -12.06 -3.28
N LEU A 133 13.62 -11.70 -2.58
CA LEU A 133 14.43 -12.65 -1.81
C LEU A 133 13.63 -13.24 -0.64
N MET A 134 12.91 -12.41 0.12
CA MET A 134 12.11 -12.86 1.26
C MET A 134 11.01 -13.85 0.86
N ARG A 135 10.47 -13.74 -0.37
CA ARG A 135 9.47 -14.68 -0.90
C ARG A 135 10.01 -16.06 -1.24
N GLN A 136 11.32 -16.19 -1.41
CA GLN A 136 11.97 -17.46 -1.75
C GLN A 136 12.37 -18.27 -0.52
N CYS A 137 12.28 -17.68 0.68
CA CYS A 137 12.51 -18.34 1.96
C CYS A 137 11.28 -19.12 2.43
#